data_AF-A0A2D8MRT1-F1
#
_entry.id   AF-A0A2D8MRT1-F1
#
_cell.length_a   1.000
_cell.length_b   1.000
_cell.length_c   1.000
_cell.angle_alpha   90.00
_cell.angle_beta   90.00
_cell.angle_gamma   90.00
#
_symmetry.space_group_name_H-M   'P 1'
#
loop_
_entity.id
_entity.type
_entity.pdbx_description
1 polymer ?
#
loop_
_entity_poly.entity_id
_entity_poly.type
_entity_poly.pdbx_seq_one_letter_code
_entity_poly.pdbx_strand_id
1 'polypeptide(L)' 'KEIKADSSTSSIPVIALTAHAMDEHRQEAMDAGCDEYETKPVRLPSLLEKIEQFS' A
#
# COMPACT_ATOMS: atom_id res chain seq x y z
N LYS A 1 10.42 -0.45 5.28
CA LYS A 1 11.50 -1.01 4.42
C LYS A 1 11.88 -2.43 4.80
N GLU A 2 11.69 -2.85 6.06
CA GLU A 2 12.08 -4.18 6.55
C GLU A 2 11.39 -5.33 5.81
N ILE A 3 10.07 -5.27 5.60
CA ILE A 3 9.31 -6.31 4.86
C ILE A 3 9.81 -6.46 3.42
N LYS A 4 10.25 -5.36 2.79
CA LYS A 4 10.80 -5.40 1.43
C LYS A 4 12.28 -5.78 1.38
N ALA A 5 12.98 -5.72 2.51
CA ALA A 5 14.39 -6.05 2.61
C ALA A 5 14.65 -7.56 2.67
N ASP A 6 13.67 -8.35 3.14
CA ASP A 6 13.74 -9.81 3.11
C ASP A 6 13.37 -10.33 1.71
N SER A 7 14.26 -11.13 1.11
CA SER A 7 14.06 -11.72 -0.21
C SER A 7 12.77 -12.55 -0.32
N SER A 8 12.32 -13.17 0.77
CA SER A 8 11.12 -14.00 0.81
C SER A 8 9.82 -13.20 0.73
N THR A 9 9.84 -11.92 1.13
CA THR A 9 8.66 -11.05 1.16
C THR A 9 8.79 -9.83 0.25
N SER A 10 9.97 -9.59 -0.33
CA SER A 10 10.25 -8.45 -1.22
C SER A 10 9.32 -8.35 -2.43
N SER A 11 8.90 -9.48 -2.99
CA SER A 11 8.00 -9.55 -4.15
C SER A 11 6.52 -9.44 -3.81
N ILE A 12 6.14 -9.51 -2.53
CA ILE A 12 4.74 -9.45 -2.12
C ILE A 12 4.28 -7.99 -2.17
N PRO A 13 3.24 -7.63 -2.95
CA PRO A 13 2.69 -6.28 -2.98
C PRO A 13 2.16 -5.85 -1.60
N VAL A 14 2.44 -4.60 -1.21
CA VAL A 14 2.04 -4.01 0.07
C VAL A 14 1.18 -2.77 -0.19
N ILE A 15 -0.09 -2.83 0.22
CA ILE A 15 -1.03 -1.71 0.14
C ILE A 15 -1.28 -1.18 1.56
N ALA A 16 -0.86 0.05 1.84
CA ALA A 16 -1.05 0.68 3.14
C ALA A 16 -2.48 1.19 3.33
N LEU A 17 -3.13 0.87 4.46
CA LEU A 17 -4.47 1.38 4.80
C LEU A 17 -4.40 2.46 5.88
N THR A 18 -4.67 3.72 5.52
CA THR A 18 -4.63 4.86 6.46
C THR A 18 -6.02 5.35 6.86
N ALA A 19 -6.18 5.86 8.08
CA ALA A 19 -7.40 6.54 8.51
C ALA A 19 -7.50 7.99 8.03
N HIS A 20 -6.41 8.56 7.53
CA HIS A 20 -6.30 9.97 7.17
C HIS A 20 -5.81 10.12 5.73
N ALA A 21 -6.66 10.67 4.87
CA ALA A 21 -6.42 10.88 3.44
C ALA A 21 -5.48 12.07 3.11
N MET A 22 -4.58 12.41 4.03
CA MET A 22 -3.61 13.48 3.79
C MET A 22 -2.49 12.98 2.88
N ASP A 23 -2.12 13.78 1.89
CA ASP A 23 -1.08 13.47 0.91
C ASP A 23 0.28 13.14 1.57
N GLU A 24 0.53 13.71 2.75
CA GLU A 24 1.72 13.43 3.57
C GLU A 24 1.82 11.95 3.94
N HIS A 25 0.72 11.32 4.38
CA HIS A 25 0.70 9.90 4.73
C HIS A 25 0.89 9.00 3.51
N ARG A 26 0.44 9.45 2.33
CA ARG A 26 0.70 8.72 1.08
C ARG A 26 2.20 8.68 0.82
N GLN A 27 2.87 9.83 0.88
CA GLN A 27 4.31 9.89 0.62
C GLN A 27 5.09 9.07 1.66
N GLU A 28 4.73 9.16 2.94
CA GLU A 28 5.33 8.35 4.00
C GLU A 28 5.17 6.84 3.76
N ALA A 29 4.00 6.38 3.31
CA ALA A 29 3.76 4.99 2.99
C ALA A 29 4.64 4.50 1.83
N MET A 30 4.79 5.31 0.77
CA MET A 30 5.67 4.99 -0.35
C MET A 30 7.14 4.98 0.08
N ASP A 31 7.58 5.97 0.87
CA ASP A 31 8.95 6.06 1.39
C ASP A 31 9.28 4.90 2.34
N ALA A 32 8.27 4.39 3.06
CA ALA A 32 8.38 3.19 3.86
C ALA A 32 8.50 1.91 3.02
N GLY A 33 8.28 1.96 1.71
CA GLY A 33 8.38 0.82 0.79
C GLY A 33 7.06 0.09 0.57
N CYS A 34 5.93 0.76 0.76
CA CYS A 34 4.65 0.26 0.25
C CYS A 34 4.57 0.49 -1.25
N ASP A 35 3.89 -0.41 -1.96
CA ASP A 35 3.70 -0.30 -3.41
C ASP A 35 2.48 0.57 -3.72
N GLU A 36 1.50 0.61 -2.81
CA GLU A 36 0.29 1.41 -2.97
C GLU A 36 -0.30 1.84 -1.61
N TYR A 37 -1.29 2.74 -1.64
CA TYR A 37 -2.01 3.21 -0.46
C TYR A 37 -3.53 3.23 -0.69
N GLU A 38 -4.32 3.13 0.38
CA GLU A 38 -5.77 3.32 0.36
C GLU A 38 -6.25 3.90 1.71
N THR A 39 -7.37 4.61 1.69
CA THR A 39 -7.92 5.31 2.86
C THR A 39 -9.10 4.55 3.47
N LYS A 40 -9.29 4.73 4.78
CA LYS A 40 -10.48 4.28 5.50
C LYS A 40 -11.55 5.38 5.48
N PRO A 41 -12.84 5.03 5.34
CA PRO A 41 -13.36 3.68 5.15
C PRO A 41 -13.03 3.13 3.76
N VAL A 42 -12.52 1.89 3.71
CA VAL A 42 -12.09 1.25 2.46
C VAL A 42 -13.28 1.10 1.51
N ARG A 43 -13.09 1.54 0.29
CA ARG A 43 -14.00 1.31 -0.83
C ARG A 43 -13.57 0.03 -1.53
N LEU A 44 -14.33 -1.06 -1.34
CA LEU A 44 -13.96 -2.37 -1.88
C LEU A 44 -13.67 -2.36 -3.40
N PRO A 45 -14.44 -1.67 -4.26
CA PRO A 45 -14.10 -1.59 -5.69
C PRO A 45 -12.72 -0.97 -5.96
N SER A 46 -12.39 0.13 -5.26
CA SER A 46 -11.08 0.81 -5.38
C SER A 46 -9.94 -0.11 -4.92
N LEU A 47 -10.14 -0.83 -3.81
CA LEU A 47 -9.15 -1.79 -3.32
C LEU A 47 -8.94 -2.95 -4.29
N LEU A 48 -10.01 -3.48 -4.88
CA LEU A 48 -9.92 -4.56 -5.87
C LEU A 48 -9.19 -4.10 -7.13
N GLU A 49 -9.47 -2.89 -7.63
CA GLU A 49 -8.75 -2.31 -8.76
C GLU A 49 -7.25 -2.21 -8.50
N LYS A 50 -6.83 -1.84 -7.27
CA LYS A 50 -5.42 -1.82 -6.87
C LYS A 50 -4.81 -3.21 -6.80
N ILE A 51 -5.54 -4.20 -6.26
CA ILE A 51 -5.07 -5.60 -6.19
C ILE A 51 -4.85 -6.17 -7.59
N GLU A 52 -5.79 -5.93 -8.52
CA GLU A 52 -5.70 -6.38 -9.91
C GLU A 52 -4.47 -5.81 -10.65
N GLN A 53 -3.93 -4.67 -10.23
CA GLN A 53 -2.69 -4.12 -10.81
C GLN A 53 -1.45 -4.96 -10.51
N PHE A 54 -1.52 -5.85 -9.52
CA PHE A 54 -0.41 -6.71 -9.09
C PHE A 54 -0.64 -8.21 -9.39
N SER A 55 -1.73 -8.57 -10.07
CA SER A 55 -2.05 -9.94 -10.52
C SER A 55 -1.34 -10.33 -11.80
#